data_AF-A0A4Q3RLN0-F1
#
_entry.id   AF-A0A4Q3RLN0-F1
#
_cell.length_a   1.000
_cell.length_b   1.000
_cell.length_c   1.000
_cell.angle_alpha   90.00
_cell.angle_beta   90.00
_cell.angle_gamma   90.00
#
_symmetry.space_group_name_H-M   'P 1'
#
loop_
_entity.id
_entity.type
_entity.pdbx_description
1 polymer ?
#
loop_
_entity_poly.entity_id
_entity_poly.type
_entity_poly.pdbx_seq_one_letter_code
_entity_poly.pdbx_strand_id
1 'polypeptide(L)'
;MRSKKRGFKTWFERMAINVTKVTGSSAAFLIALLIIFVWAVTGPVFHFSDTWQLVINTGTTIVTFLMVFIIQQSQNKDSLAIQLKLNELIAAEERASNRLIVVEDLSQDELEVLKKFYVRLSQLAREGNDLHSSHSVDEAEDVHQHKRHIRQRENPKT
;
A
#
# COMPACT_ATOMS: atom_id res chain seq x y z
N MET A 1 15.69 25.80 9.71
CA MET A 1 14.51 25.49 8.87
C MET A 1 13.97 24.05 8.95
N ARG A 2 14.69 23.05 9.49
CA ARG A 2 14.24 21.63 9.56
C ARG A 2 13.10 21.32 10.55
N SER A 3 12.92 22.12 11.61
CA SER A 3 11.90 21.88 12.65
C SER A 3 10.46 22.16 12.18
N LYS A 4 10.23 23.25 11.43
CA LYS A 4 8.89 23.64 10.92
C LYS A 4 8.28 22.59 9.96
N LYS A 5 9.10 21.95 9.11
CA LYS A 5 8.62 20.93 8.15
C LYS A 5 8.07 19.66 8.81
N ARG A 6 8.67 19.24 9.94
CA ARG A 6 8.16 18.10 10.73
C ARG A 6 6.82 18.42 11.39
N GLY A 7 6.63 19.66 11.88
CA GLY A 7 5.38 20.09 12.48
C GLY A 7 4.21 20.11 11.49
N PHE A 8 4.41 20.68 10.30
CA PHE A 8 3.35 20.73 9.29
C PHE A 8 2.96 19.34 8.78
N LYS A 9 3.93 18.45 8.50
CA LYS A 9 3.65 17.08 8.04
C LYS A 9 2.83 16.31 9.07
N THR A 10 3.25 16.34 10.33
CA THR A 10 2.56 15.61 11.41
C THR A 10 1.18 16.18 11.72
N TRP A 11 1.00 17.50 11.61
CA TRP A 11 -0.31 18.13 11.72
C TRP A 11 -1.23 17.73 10.58
N PHE A 12 -0.75 17.82 9.33
CA PHE A 12 -1.52 17.44 8.15
C PHE A 12 -1.92 15.95 8.19
N GLU A 13 -1.00 15.06 8.58
CA GLU A 13 -1.28 13.64 8.80
C GLU A 13 -2.40 13.42 9.83
N ARG A 14 -2.35 14.10 10.99
CA ARG A 14 -3.38 13.98 12.03
C ARG A 14 -4.72 14.52 11.55
N MET A 15 -4.72 15.65 10.84
CA MET A 15 -5.93 16.19 10.25
C MET A 15 -6.54 15.25 9.22
N ALA A 16 -5.73 14.72 8.30
CA ALA A 16 -6.21 13.84 7.24
C ALA A 16 -6.89 12.59 7.82
N ILE A 17 -6.27 11.95 8.82
CA ILE A 17 -6.85 10.79 9.51
C ILE A 17 -8.18 11.15 10.19
N ASN A 18 -8.23 12.28 10.91
CA ASN A 18 -9.45 12.71 11.59
C ASN A 18 -10.56 13.06 10.61
N VAL A 19 -10.26 13.79 9.54
CA VAL A 19 -11.23 14.14 8.50
C VAL A 19 -11.75 12.88 7.84
N THR A 20 -10.91 11.97 7.38
CA THR A 20 -11.35 10.71 6.76
C THR A 20 -12.25 9.90 7.70
N LYS A 21 -11.91 9.82 9.00
CA LYS A 21 -12.73 9.13 10.00
C LYS A 21 -14.09 9.78 10.22
N VAL A 22 -14.14 11.12 10.31
CA VAL A 22 -15.40 11.86 10.51
C VAL A 22 -16.26 11.75 9.26
N THR A 23 -15.70 12.01 8.08
CA THR A 23 -16.42 12.02 6.80
C THR A 23 -16.95 10.64 6.40
N GLY A 24 -16.29 9.56 6.84
CA GLY A 24 -16.74 8.18 6.64
C GLY A 24 -17.81 7.70 7.63
N SER A 25 -18.21 8.50 8.62
CA SER A 25 -19.19 8.10 9.63
C SER A 25 -20.64 8.28 9.15
N SER A 26 -21.56 7.47 9.69
CA SER A 26 -23.00 7.59 9.41
C SER A 26 -23.58 8.96 9.78
N ALA A 27 -23.03 9.61 10.80
CA ALA A 27 -23.43 10.97 11.20
C ALA A 27 -23.05 12.02 10.15
N ALA A 28 -21.85 11.92 9.55
CA ALA A 28 -21.44 12.83 8.49
C ALA A 28 -22.30 12.69 7.23
N PHE A 29 -22.72 11.46 6.89
CA PHE A 29 -23.67 11.23 5.80
C PHE A 29 -25.01 11.92 6.06
N LEU A 30 -25.55 11.81 7.27
CA LEU A 30 -26.81 12.47 7.63
C LEU A 30 -26.68 14.00 7.58
N ILE A 31 -25.57 14.56 8.05
CA ILE A 31 -25.28 16.00 7.94
C ILE A 31 -25.19 16.44 6.47
N ALA A 32 -24.52 15.66 5.62
CA ALA A 32 -24.42 15.96 4.19
C ALA A 32 -25.80 15.95 3.51
N LEU A 33 -26.66 14.98 3.85
CA LEU A 33 -28.05 14.95 3.38
C LEU A 33 -28.84 16.18 3.83
N LEU A 34 -28.70 16.60 5.10
CA LEU A 34 -29.35 17.80 5.61
C LEU A 34 -28.87 19.06 4.88
N ILE A 35 -27.57 19.17 4.57
CA ILE A 35 -27.02 20.28 3.78
C ILE A 35 -27.66 20.32 2.39
N ILE A 36 -27.76 19.18 1.70
CA ILE A 36 -28.40 19.09 0.38
C ILE A 36 -29.89 19.45 0.47
N PHE A 37 -30.58 18.99 1.52
CA PHE A 37 -31.99 19.31 1.74
C PHE A 37 -32.21 20.80 1.98
N VAL A 38 -31.43 21.43 2.86
CA VAL A 38 -31.48 22.88 3.12
C VAL A 38 -31.19 23.66 1.84
N TRP A 39 -30.16 23.27 1.09
CA TRP A 39 -29.87 23.86 -0.21
C TRP A 39 -31.09 23.78 -1.13
N ALA A 40 -31.68 22.60 -1.33
CA ALA A 40 -32.85 22.41 -2.18
C ALA A 40 -34.05 23.28 -1.76
N VAL A 41 -34.33 23.39 -0.45
CA VAL A 41 -35.42 24.22 0.09
C VAL A 41 -35.15 25.72 -0.10
N THR A 42 -33.88 26.16 -0.10
CA THR A 42 -33.54 27.55 -0.44
C THR A 42 -33.68 27.85 -1.94
N GLY A 43 -33.70 26.84 -2.80
CA GLY A 43 -33.81 27.01 -4.26
C GLY A 43 -35.00 27.86 -4.73
N PRO A 44 -36.24 27.57 -4.29
CA PRO A 44 -37.41 28.39 -4.61
C PRO A 44 -37.30 29.85 -4.18
N VAL A 45 -36.66 30.14 -3.04
CA VAL A 45 -36.45 31.51 -2.54
C VAL A 45 -35.52 32.29 -3.48
N PHE A 46 -34.52 31.61 -4.06
CA PHE A 46 -33.56 32.19 -5.00
C PHE A 46 -33.93 31.97 -6.47
N HIS A 47 -35.18 31.54 -6.75
CA HIS A 47 -35.67 31.23 -8.09
C HIS A 47 -34.76 30.28 -8.89
N PHE A 48 -34.04 29.37 -8.22
CA PHE A 48 -33.05 28.48 -8.83
C PHE A 48 -32.01 29.22 -9.70
N SER A 49 -31.61 30.43 -9.29
CA SER A 49 -30.68 31.29 -10.02
C SER A 49 -29.32 30.64 -10.29
N ASP A 50 -28.63 31.14 -11.32
CA ASP A 50 -27.28 30.70 -11.68
C ASP A 50 -26.30 30.82 -10.51
N THR A 51 -26.39 31.89 -9.71
CA THR A 51 -25.56 32.08 -8.51
C THR A 51 -25.82 31.00 -7.46
N TRP A 52 -27.07 30.61 -7.26
CA TRP A 52 -27.45 29.57 -6.29
C TRP A 52 -26.92 28.18 -6.70
N GLN A 53 -26.94 27.86 -8.00
CA GLN A 53 -26.34 26.64 -8.54
C GLN A 53 -24.80 26.69 -8.50
N LEU A 54 -24.23 27.84 -8.85
CA LEU A 54 -22.78 28.06 -8.87
C LEU A 54 -22.17 27.82 -7.49
N VAL A 55 -22.80 28.33 -6.42
CA VAL A 55 -22.28 28.18 -5.06
C VAL A 55 -22.12 26.71 -4.67
N ILE A 56 -23.11 25.85 -4.93
CA ILE A 56 -22.98 24.43 -4.56
C ILE A 56 -22.00 23.69 -5.46
N ASN A 57 -21.99 23.98 -6.77
CA ASN A 57 -21.11 23.33 -7.72
C ASN A 57 -19.64 23.69 -7.45
N THR A 58 -19.36 24.98 -7.28
CA THR A 58 -18.01 25.47 -6.95
C THR A 58 -17.57 24.98 -5.58
N GLY A 59 -18.45 25.05 -4.57
CA GLY A 59 -18.14 24.57 -3.21
C GLY A 59 -17.81 23.08 -3.18
N THR A 60 -18.66 22.25 -3.80
CA THR A 60 -18.45 20.80 -3.86
C THR A 60 -17.19 20.45 -4.64
N THR A 61 -16.89 21.17 -5.72
CA THR A 61 -15.67 20.95 -6.51
C THR A 61 -14.41 21.22 -5.69
N ILE A 62 -14.37 22.34 -4.95
CA ILE A 62 -13.23 22.67 -4.07
C ILE A 62 -13.08 21.62 -2.97
N VAL A 63 -14.19 21.25 -2.31
CA VAL A 63 -14.17 20.22 -1.26
C VAL A 63 -13.69 18.89 -1.81
N THR A 64 -14.19 18.47 -2.97
CA THR A 64 -13.78 17.22 -3.62
C THR A 64 -12.30 17.24 -4.00
N PHE A 65 -11.80 18.35 -4.56
CA PHE A 65 -10.40 18.52 -4.89
C PHE A 65 -9.51 18.37 -3.64
N LEU A 66 -9.86 19.02 -2.53
CA LEU A 66 -9.16 18.87 -1.26
C LEU A 66 -9.27 17.45 -0.69
N MET A 67 -10.44 16.83 -0.83
CA MET A 67 -10.71 15.48 -0.35
C MET A 67 -9.80 14.44 -1.01
N VAL A 68 -9.49 14.58 -2.32
CA VAL A 68 -8.56 13.69 -3.01
C VAL A 68 -7.21 13.64 -2.31
N PHE A 69 -6.64 14.79 -1.93
CA PHE A 69 -5.35 14.83 -1.21
C PHE A 69 -5.44 14.25 0.20
N ILE A 70 -6.55 14.50 0.91
CA ILE A 70 -6.79 13.95 2.25
C ILE A 70 -6.88 12.42 2.19
N ILE A 71 -7.66 11.90 1.24
CA ILE A 71 -7.82 10.47 1.01
C ILE A 71 -6.48 9.85 0.62
N GLN A 72 -5.75 10.42 -0.34
CA GLN A 72 -4.43 9.93 -0.74
C GLN A 72 -3.45 9.89 0.43
N GLN A 73 -3.41 10.92 1.29
CA GLN A 73 -2.55 10.92 2.47
C GLN A 73 -2.91 9.80 3.46
N SER A 74 -4.20 9.55 3.69
CA SER A 74 -4.68 8.47 4.55
C SER A 74 -4.35 7.11 3.94
N GLN A 75 -4.68 6.92 2.66
CA GLN A 75 -4.46 5.67 1.93
C GLN A 75 -2.98 5.33 1.82
N ASN A 76 -2.10 6.30 1.54
CA ASN A 76 -0.65 6.06 1.48
C ASN A 76 -0.10 5.50 2.79
N LYS A 77 -0.60 6.01 3.93
CA LYS A 77 -0.18 5.52 5.25
C LYS A 77 -0.73 4.11 5.53
N ASP A 78 -1.99 3.86 5.19
CA ASP A 78 -2.63 2.56 5.40
C ASP A 78 -1.98 1.47 4.52
N SER A 79 -1.66 1.79 3.26
CA SER A 79 -0.93 0.90 2.35
C SER A 79 0.44 0.51 2.90
N LEU A 80 1.22 1.47 3.41
CA LEU A 80 2.51 1.19 4.03
C LEU A 80 2.39 0.30 5.27
N ALA A 81 1.37 0.54 6.11
CA ALA A 81 1.12 -0.29 7.27
C ALA A 81 0.75 -1.74 6.90
N ILE A 82 0.01 -1.94 5.80
CA ILE A 82 -0.30 -3.27 5.27
C ILE A 82 0.98 -3.94 4.78
N GLN A 83 1.81 -3.26 4.00
CA GLN A 83 3.10 -3.77 3.51
C GLN A 83 4.00 -4.23 4.66
N LEU A 84 4.17 -3.41 5.70
CA LEU A 84 4.98 -3.75 6.87
C LEU A 84 4.43 -4.99 7.61
N LYS A 85 3.11 -5.09 7.78
CA LYS A 85 2.49 -6.27 8.40
C LYS A 85 2.70 -7.54 7.58
N LEU A 86 2.62 -7.45 6.26
CA LEU A 86 2.88 -8.58 5.36
C LEU A 86 4.36 -8.97 5.38
N ASN A 87 5.27 -8.00 5.38
CA ASN A 87 6.70 -8.25 5.48
C ASN A 87 7.05 -9.00 6.79
N GLU A 88 6.44 -8.63 7.91
CA GLU A 88 6.61 -9.35 9.19
C GLU A 88 6.07 -10.80 9.10
N LEU A 89 4.91 -11.02 8.48
CA LEU A 89 4.35 -12.36 8.30
C LEU A 89 5.21 -13.23 7.37
N ILE A 90 5.77 -12.67 6.30
CA ILE A 90 6.68 -13.37 5.39
C ILE A 90 7.99 -13.71 6.12
N ALA A 91 8.55 -12.77 6.88
CA ALA A 91 9.77 -12.98 7.65
C ALA A 91 9.62 -14.03 8.75
N ALA A 92 8.42 -14.17 9.32
CA ALA A 92 8.13 -15.16 10.36
C ALA A 92 7.88 -16.59 9.82
N GLU A 93 7.69 -16.75 8.52
CA GLU A 93 7.41 -18.05 7.88
C GLU A 93 8.71 -18.66 7.32
N GLU A 94 9.21 -19.73 7.95
CA GLU A 94 10.49 -20.38 7.57
C GLU A 94 10.54 -20.86 6.11
N ARG A 95 9.37 -21.14 5.51
CA ARG A 95 9.25 -21.62 4.13
C ARG A 95 9.02 -20.51 3.10
N ALA A 96 8.73 -19.30 3.55
CA ALA A 96 8.58 -18.16 2.65
C ALA A 96 9.97 -17.64 2.25
N SER A 97 10.13 -17.23 1.00
CA SER A 97 11.40 -16.68 0.56
C SER A 97 11.53 -15.22 0.97
N ASN A 98 12.60 -14.92 1.70
CA ASN A 98 12.87 -13.57 2.20
C ASN A 98 13.12 -12.56 1.07
N ARG A 99 13.38 -13.03 -0.16
CA ARG A 99 13.52 -12.17 -1.36
C ARG A 99 12.23 -11.47 -1.80
N LEU A 100 11.08 -11.83 -1.23
CA LEU A 100 9.80 -11.14 -1.48
C LEU A 100 9.52 -10.03 -0.44
N ILE A 101 10.35 -9.92 0.60
CA ILE A 101 10.24 -8.86 1.61
C ILE A 101 10.66 -7.53 0.96
N VAL A 102 9.84 -6.50 1.13
CA VAL A 102 10.03 -5.16 0.55
C VAL A 102 10.07 -5.14 -0.99
N VAL A 103 9.34 -6.05 -1.63
CA VAL A 103 9.24 -6.11 -3.11
C VAL A 103 8.66 -4.82 -3.71
N GLU A 104 7.87 -4.06 -2.94
CA GLU A 104 7.26 -2.78 -3.34
C GLU A 104 8.26 -1.65 -3.61
N ASP A 105 9.47 -1.73 -3.05
CA ASP A 105 10.50 -0.69 -3.19
C ASP A 105 11.45 -0.97 -4.37
N LEU A 106 11.32 -2.14 -5.01
CA LEU A 106 12.12 -2.49 -6.18
C LEU A 106 11.78 -1.60 -7.37
N SER A 107 12.81 -1.22 -8.12
CA SER A 107 12.61 -0.62 -9.43
C SER A 107 11.91 -1.60 -10.39
N GLN A 108 11.32 -1.06 -11.46
CA GLN A 108 10.62 -1.88 -12.46
C GLN A 108 11.53 -2.97 -13.04
N ASP A 109 12.79 -2.64 -13.32
CA ASP A 109 13.77 -3.57 -13.89
C ASP A 109 14.12 -4.69 -12.90
N GLU A 110 14.33 -4.34 -11.63
CA GLU A 110 14.58 -5.32 -10.56
C GLU A 110 13.38 -6.25 -10.33
N LEU A 111 12.16 -5.69 -10.35
CA LEU A 111 10.93 -6.46 -10.23
C LEU A 111 10.76 -7.46 -11.39
N GLU A 112 11.11 -7.05 -12.62
CA GLU A 112 11.04 -7.94 -13.79
C GLU A 112 12.05 -9.09 -13.69
N VAL A 113 13.27 -8.82 -13.20
CA VAL A 113 14.28 -9.84 -12.93
C VAL A 113 13.80 -10.83 -11.86
N LEU A 114 13.25 -10.31 -10.75
CA LEU A 114 12.71 -11.15 -9.68
C LEU A 114 11.55 -12.01 -10.17
N LYS A 115 10.64 -11.45 -10.96
CA LYS A 115 9.53 -12.17 -11.60
C LYS A 115 10.04 -13.31 -12.50
N LYS A 116 11.04 -13.04 -13.36
CA LYS A 116 11.63 -14.06 -14.25
C LYS A 116 12.24 -15.21 -13.45
N PHE A 117 12.93 -14.91 -12.35
CA PHE A 117 13.48 -15.92 -11.45
C PHE A 117 12.37 -16.84 -10.88
N TYR A 118 11.30 -16.27 -10.31
CA TYR A 118 10.21 -17.04 -9.72
C TYR A 118 9.40 -17.85 -10.73
N VAL A 119 9.16 -17.29 -11.92
CA VAL A 119 8.50 -18.03 -13.02
C VAL A 119 9.32 -19.27 -13.36
N ARG A 120 10.64 -19.13 -13.49
CA ARG A 120 11.54 -20.24 -13.78
C ARG A 120 11.57 -21.27 -12.66
N LEU A 121 11.62 -20.82 -11.40
CA LEU A 121 11.53 -21.69 -10.23
C LEU A 121 10.24 -22.53 -10.24
N SER A 122 9.10 -21.88 -10.51
CA SER A 122 7.78 -22.55 -10.56
C SER A 122 7.66 -23.57 -11.70
N GLN A 123 8.33 -23.33 -12.84
CA GLN A 123 8.38 -24.26 -13.96
C GLN A 123 9.19 -25.51 -13.58
N LEU A 124 10.37 -25.31 -12.98
CA LEU A 124 11.21 -26.41 -12.51
C LEU A 124 10.52 -27.27 -11.44
N ALA A 125 9.79 -26.64 -10.51
CA ALA A 125 9.00 -27.33 -9.48
C ALA A 125 7.75 -28.05 -10.04
N ARG A 126 7.27 -27.70 -11.24
CA ARG A 126 6.20 -28.42 -11.94
C ARG A 126 6.72 -29.61 -12.74
N GLU A 127 7.94 -29.51 -13.27
CA GLU A 127 8.59 -30.56 -14.07
C GLU A 127 9.19 -31.66 -13.18
N GLY A 128 9.74 -31.29 -12.03
CA GLY A 128 10.04 -32.23 -10.94
C GLY A 128 8.77 -32.54 -10.18
N ASN A 129 8.37 -33.80 -10.08
CA ASN A 129 7.13 -34.25 -9.45
C ASN A 129 7.14 -34.13 -7.89
N ASP A 130 7.67 -33.01 -7.39
CA ASP A 130 7.93 -32.73 -5.97
C ASP A 130 7.01 -31.58 -5.53
N LEU A 131 5.71 -31.87 -5.51
CA LEU A 131 4.66 -30.90 -5.20
C LEU A 131 4.65 -30.45 -3.72
N HIS A 132 5.51 -31.04 -2.88
CA HIS A 132 5.46 -30.88 -1.42
C HIS A 132 6.75 -30.38 -0.76
N SER A 133 7.85 -30.20 -1.49
CA SER A 133 9.09 -29.65 -0.92
C SER A 133 9.14 -28.12 -1.09
N SER A 134 8.34 -27.42 -0.26
CA SER A 134 8.46 -25.96 -0.10
C SER A 134 9.71 -25.65 0.74
N HIS A 135 10.90 -25.94 0.20
CA HIS A 135 12.12 -25.38 0.73
C HIS A 135 12.16 -23.92 0.31
N SER A 136 12.35 -23.04 1.29
CA SER A 136 12.73 -21.66 0.99
C SER A 136 13.91 -21.71 0.01
N VAL A 137 13.88 -20.91 -1.04
CA VAL A 137 15.00 -20.83 -2.00
C VAL A 137 16.31 -20.52 -1.28
N ASP A 138 16.23 -19.79 -0.16
CA ASP A 138 17.37 -19.47 0.69
C ASP A 138 17.92 -20.75 1.40
N GLU A 139 17.06 -21.70 1.73
CA GLU A 139 17.43 -23.00 2.30
C GLU A 139 18.09 -23.92 1.25
N ALA A 140 17.61 -23.88 0.00
CA ALA A 140 18.24 -24.58 -1.12
C ALA A 140 19.62 -23.99 -1.45
N GLU A 141 19.78 -22.66 -1.39
CA GLU A 141 21.05 -21.95 -1.58
C GLU A 141 22.03 -22.25 -0.43
N ASP A 142 21.58 -22.23 0.83
CA ASP A 142 22.39 -22.57 2.01
C ASP A 142 22.83 -24.04 2.00
N VAL A 143 21.95 -24.99 1.66
CA VAL A 143 22.33 -26.39 1.49
C VAL A 143 23.36 -26.56 0.36
N HIS A 144 23.24 -25.79 -0.72
CA HIS A 144 24.18 -25.85 -1.84
C HIS A 144 25.54 -25.24 -1.49
N GLN A 145 25.57 -24.12 -0.77
CA GLN A 145 26.77 -23.50 -0.21
C GLN A 145 27.45 -24.45 0.78
N HIS A 146 26.68 -25.05 1.70
CA HIS A 146 27.20 -26.00 2.69
C HIS A 146 27.82 -27.24 2.02
N LYS A 147 27.17 -27.82 1.00
CA LYS A 147 27.72 -28.93 0.21
C LYS A 147 28.97 -28.54 -0.59
N ARG A 148 29.06 -27.31 -1.13
CA ARG A 148 30.29 -26.81 -1.78
C ARG A 148 31.43 -26.67 -0.79
N HIS A 149 31.17 -26.14 0.41
CA HIS A 149 32.17 -25.98 1.46
C HIS A 149 32.68 -27.34 1.97
N ILE A 150 31.81 -28.34 2.11
CA ILE A 150 32.21 -29.71 2.48
C ILE A 150 33.05 -30.35 1.36
N ARG A 151 32.62 -30.27 0.09
CA ARG A 151 33.40 -30.80 -1.04
C ARG A 151 34.78 -30.15 -1.20
N GLN A 152 34.93 -28.87 -0.86
CA GLN A 152 36.23 -28.20 -0.88
C GLN A 152 37.15 -28.63 0.26
N ARG A 153 36.60 -29.10 1.40
CA ARG A 153 37.40 -29.68 2.49
C ARG A 153 37.82 -31.12 2.22
N GLU A 154 37.01 -31.89 1.51
CA GLU A 154 37.30 -33.29 1.18
C GLU A 154 38.27 -33.48 0.02
N ASN A 155 38.49 -32.46 -0.82
CA ASN A 155 39.44 -32.52 -1.93
C ASN A 155 40.51 -31.42 -1.77
N PRO A 156 41.46 -31.56 -0.83
CA PRO A 156 42.62 -30.68 -0.80
C PRO A 156 43.43 -30.97 -2.06
N LYS A 157 43.56 -29.94 -2.90
CA LYS A 157 44.33 -30.00 -4.15
C LYS A 157 45.72 -30.60 -3.88
N THR A 158 45.97 -31.81 -4.38
CA THR A 158 47.29 -32.33 -4.75
C THR A 158 47.47 -32.17 -6.24
#